data_AF-A0AAD0X3K8-F1
#
_entry.id   AF-A0AAD0X3K8-F1
#
_cell.length_a   1.000
_cell.length_b   1.000
_cell.length_c   1.000
_cell.angle_alpha   90.00
_cell.angle_beta   90.00
_cell.angle_gamma   90.00
#
_symmetry.space_group_name_H-M   'P 1'
#
loop_
_entity.id
_entity.type
_entity.pdbx_description
1 polymer ?
#
loop_
_entity_poly.entity_id
_entity_poly.type
_entity_poly.pdbx_seq_one_letter_code
_entity_poly.pdbx_strand_id
1 'polypeptide(L)' 'MAKRDALPLVLHRIHMNQIMLGAALVELAIWIDQCGSPDASEQICHRLATLEANADFISETIVDLMADS' A
#
# COMPACT_ATOMS: atom_id res chain seq x y z
N MET A 1 11.54 -25.03 11.91
CA MET A 1 11.61 -23.65 12.45
C MET A 1 11.83 -22.56 11.40
N ALA A 2 12.37 -22.83 10.19
CA ALA A 2 12.70 -21.76 9.21
C ALA A 2 11.55 -21.17 8.36
N LYS A 3 10.34 -21.76 8.37
CA LYS A 3 9.22 -21.32 7.50
C LYS A 3 8.29 -20.30 8.18
N ARG A 4 8.32 -20.23 9.51
CA ARG A 4 7.46 -19.32 10.30
C ARG A 4 7.94 -17.87 10.19
N ASP A 5 9.26 -17.68 10.14
CA ASP A 5 9.90 -16.36 10.05
C ASP A 5 9.77 -15.73 8.65
N ALA A 6 9.47 -16.52 7.63
CA ALA A 6 9.37 -16.04 6.25
C ALA A 6 8.04 -15.32 5.96
N LEU A 7 6.95 -15.68 6.65
CA LEU A 7 5.63 -15.09 6.39
C LEU A 7 5.57 -13.61 6.80
N PRO A 8 5.94 -13.20 8.03
CA PRO A 8 6.00 -11.78 8.38
C PRO A 8 6.93 -10.97 7.47
N LEU A 9 8.06 -11.56 7.05
CA LEU A 9 9.01 -10.90 6.15
C LEU A 9 8.44 -10.67 4.74
N VAL A 10 7.71 -11.64 4.19
CA VAL A 10 7.03 -11.50 2.89
C VAL A 10 5.91 -10.47 2.99
N LEU A 11 5.10 -10.51 4.06
CA LEU A 11 4.04 -9.52 4.29
C LEU A 11 4.63 -8.11 4.44
N HIS A 12 5.75 -7.97 5.14
CA HIS A 12 6.45 -6.68 5.26
C HIS A 12 6.89 -6.13 3.89
N ARG A 13 7.42 -6.99 3.00
CA ARG A 13 7.74 -6.58 1.62
C ARG A 13 6.50 -6.17 0.82
N ILE A 14 5.37 -6.85 1.00
CA ILE A 14 4.12 -6.48 0.33
C ILE A 14 3.61 -5.14 0.88
N HIS A 15 3.65 -4.92 2.20
CA HIS A 15 3.30 -3.64 2.83
C HIS A 15 4.15 -2.49 2.25
N MET A 16 5.47 -2.68 2.17
CA MET A 16 6.36 -1.70 1.55
C MET A 16 6.01 -1.42 0.10
N ASN A 17 5.62 -2.44 -0.67
CA ASN A 17 5.14 -2.23 -2.04
C ASN A 17 3.85 -1.38 -2.07
N GLN A 18 2.90 -1.57 -1.14
CA GLN A 18 1.70 -0.74 -1.06
C GLN A 18 2.06 0.74 -0.83
N ILE A 19 2.98 1.02 0.10
CA ILE A 19 3.44 2.38 0.40
C ILE A 19 4.10 3.01 -0.84
N MET A 20 5.04 2.29 -1.48
CA MET A 20 5.78 2.83 -2.62
C MET A 20 4.88 3.05 -3.84
N LEU A 21 3.95 2.13 -4.10
CA LEU A 21 2.96 2.31 -5.16
C LEU A 21 2.00 3.46 -4.85
N GLY A 22 1.60 3.61 -3.60
CA GLY A 22 0.77 4.73 -3.16
C GLY A 22 1.45 6.08 -3.42
N ALA A 23 2.71 6.24 -2.99
CA ALA A 23 3.48 7.45 -3.24
C ALA A 23 3.62 7.77 -4.74
N ALA A 24 3.97 6.78 -5.55
CA ALA A 24 4.08 6.95 -7.00
C ALA A 24 2.75 7.35 -7.66
N LEU A 25 1.62 6.81 -7.17
CA LEU A 25 0.30 7.16 -7.68
C LEU A 25 -0.17 8.55 -7.24
N VAL A 26 0.21 9.01 -6.04
CA VAL A 26 -0.02 10.40 -5.60
C VAL A 26 0.68 11.37 -6.54
N GLU A 27 1.97 11.14 -6.81
CA GLU A 27 2.74 11.97 -7.75
C GLU A 27 2.11 11.98 -9.14
N LEU A 28 1.66 10.83 -9.62
CA LEU A 28 0.99 10.71 -10.92
C LEU A 28 -0.37 11.44 -10.93
N ALA A 29 -1.17 11.33 -9.87
CA ALA A 29 -2.47 12.00 -9.77
C ALA A 29 -2.30 13.53 -9.81
N ILE A 30 -1.28 14.06 -9.11
CA ILE A 30 -0.93 15.49 -9.13
C ILE A 30 -0.55 15.92 -10.55
N TRP A 31 0.31 15.13 -11.23
CA TRP A 31 0.71 15.45 -12.61
C TRP A 31 -0.48 15.43 -13.59
N ILE A 32 -1.38 14.43 -13.48
CA ILE A 32 -2.58 14.32 -14.31
C ILE A 32 -3.54 15.49 -14.09
N ASP A 33 -3.72 15.93 -12.85
CA ASP A 33 -4.53 17.10 -12.53
C ASP A 33 -3.96 18.37 -13.19
N GLN A 34 -2.64 18.57 -13.09
CA GLN A 34 -1.93 19.68 -13.75
C GLN A 34 -2.04 19.64 -15.28
N CYS A 35 -2.18 18.45 -15.88
CA CYS A 35 -2.43 18.30 -17.31
C CYS A 35 -3.89 18.59 -17.73
N GLY A 36 -4.77 19.00 -16.80
CA GLY A 36 -6.15 19.36 -17.09
C GLY A 36 -7.11 18.19 -17.15
N SER A 37 -6.80 17.09 -16.45
CA SER A 37 -7.64 15.89 -16.40
C SER A 37 -8.05 15.54 -14.95
N PRO A 38 -8.84 16.41 -14.28
CA PRO A 38 -9.19 16.26 -12.87
C PRO A 38 -9.99 14.98 -12.57
N ASP A 39 -10.90 14.58 -13.47
CA ASP A 39 -11.69 13.35 -13.31
C ASP A 39 -10.80 12.09 -13.24
N ALA A 40 -9.72 12.06 -14.04
CA ALA A 40 -8.77 10.94 -14.02
C ALA A 40 -7.89 10.99 -12.77
N SER A 41 -7.52 12.20 -12.30
CA SER A 41 -6.82 12.38 -11.02
C SER A 41 -7.68 11.88 -9.85
N GLU A 42 -8.95 12.27 -9.79
CA GLU A 42 -9.91 11.84 -8.77
C GLU A 42 -10.07 10.31 -8.77
N GLN A 43 -10.17 9.69 -9.95
CA GLN A 43 -10.26 8.23 -10.05
C GLN A 43 -9.00 7.52 -9.52
N ILE A 44 -7.81 8.11 -9.70
CA ILE A 44 -6.58 7.60 -9.12
C ILE A 44 -6.61 7.74 -7.60
N CYS A 45 -7.03 8.89 -7.07
CA CYS A 45 -7.19 9.11 -5.62
C CYS A 45 -8.16 8.10 -4.99
N HIS A 46 -9.28 7.77 -5.65
CA HIS A 46 -10.19 6.74 -5.15
C HIS A 46 -9.53 5.35 -5.11
N ARG A 47 -8.70 5.00 -6.10
CA ARG A 47 -7.95 3.74 -6.11
C ARG A 47 -6.83 3.73 -5.06
N LEU A 48 -6.22 4.89 -4.80
CA LEU A 48 -5.20 5.06 -3.78
C LEU A 48 -5.73 4.69 -2.39
N ALA A 49 -6.97 5.10 -2.06
CA ALA A 49 -7.61 4.72 -0.80
C ALA A 49 -7.69 3.19 -0.59
N THR A 50 -7.80 2.40 -1.67
CA THR A 50 -7.75 0.93 -1.57
C THR A 50 -6.34 0.42 -1.26
N LEU A 51 -5.30 1.04 -1.82
CA LEU A 51 -3.91 0.68 -1.52
C LEU A 51 -3.53 1.04 -0.09
N GLU A 52 -3.99 2.18 0.41
CA GLU A 52 -3.81 2.62 1.80
C GLU A 52 -4.48 1.63 2.77
N ALA A 53 -5.75 1.29 2.53
CA ALA A 53 -6.46 0.30 3.34
C ALA A 53 -5.75 -1.07 3.34
N ASN A 54 -5.17 -1.48 2.20
CA ASN A 54 -4.38 -2.70 2.14
C ASN A 54 -3.06 -2.57 2.91
N ALA A 55 -2.40 -1.42 2.86
CA ALA A 55 -1.17 -1.18 3.61
C ALA A 55 -1.42 -1.28 5.13
N ASP A 56 -2.48 -0.65 5.61
CA ASP A 56 -2.89 -0.67 7.02
C ASP A 56 -3.23 -2.09 7.47
N PHE A 57 -4.07 -2.79 6.72
CA PHE A 57 -4.44 -4.18 7.03
C PHE A 57 -3.24 -5.11 7.12
N ILE A 58 -2.27 -4.99 6.20
CA ILE A 58 -1.05 -5.82 6.23
C ILE A 58 -0.19 -5.47 7.44
N SER A 59 -0.08 -4.18 7.78
CA SER A 59 0.66 -3.71 8.96
C SER A 59 0.10 -4.34 10.24
N GLU A 60 -1.21 -4.27 10.42
CA GLU A 60 -1.92 -4.87 11.56
C GLU A 60 -1.72 -6.39 11.60
N THR A 61 -1.84 -7.06 10.46
CA THR A 61 -1.65 -8.52 10.35
C THR A 61 -0.23 -8.95 10.73
N ILE A 62 0.80 -8.16 10.40
CA ILE A 62 2.18 -8.45 10.81
C ILE A 62 2.33 -8.36 12.33
N VAL A 63 1.74 -7.33 12.95
CA VAL A 63 1.75 -7.16 14.41
C VAL A 63 1.08 -8.36 15.08
N ASP A 64 -0.09 -8.77 14.63
CA ASP A 64 -0.82 -9.92 15.17
C ASP A 64 -0.01 -11.22 15.04
N LEU A 65 0.59 -11.46 13.86
CA LEU A 65 1.42 -12.64 13.61
C LEU A 65 2.67 -12.71 14.50
N MET A 66 3.23 -11.55 14.88
CA MET A 66 4.39 -11.46 15.75
C MET A 66 4.02 -11.51 17.24
N ALA A 67 2.78 -11.15 17.59
CA ALA A 67 2.27 -11.26 18.96
C ALA A 67 1.88 -12.71 19.31
N ASP A 68 1.40 -13.48 18.34
CA ASP A 68 1.01 -14.90 18.48
C ASP A 68 2.17 -15.91 18.31
N SER A 69 3.39 -15.42 18.07
CA SER A 69 4.59 -16.25 17.76
C SER A 69 5.49 -16.55 18.93
#